data_AF-A0A4R5KKU5-F1
#
_entry.id   AF-A0A4R5KKU5-F1
#
_cell.length_a   1.000
_cell.length_b   1.000
_cell.length_c   1.000
_cell.angle_alpha   90.00
_cell.angle_beta   90.00
_cell.angle_gamma   90.00
#
_symmetry.space_group_name_H-M   'P 1'
#
loop_
_entity.id
_entity.type
_entity.pdbx_description
1 polymer ?
#
loop_
_entity_poly.entity_id
_entity_poly.type
_entity_poly.pdbx_seq_one_letter_code
_entity_poly.pdbx_strand_id
1 'polypeptide(L)' 'MEEGQMILITTHELTEVENMLDEIVFIHDGKLLLTGHVETLKEQTNESLMNILKEVYERASV' A
#
# COMPACT_ATOMS: atom_id res chain seq x y z
N MET A 1 -15.45 3.96 -13.67
CA MET A 1 -14.53 5.06 -13.33
C MET A 1 -14.51 5.98 -14.52
N GLU A 2 -14.74 7.28 -14.31
CA GLU A 2 -14.65 8.27 -15.38
C GLU A 2 -13.19 8.71 -15.54
N GLU A 3 -12.82 9.10 -16.75
CA GLU A 3 -11.48 9.59 -17.04
C GLU A 3 -11.20 10.89 -16.25
N GLY A 4 -10.06 10.95 -15.56
CA GLY A 4 -9.68 12.09 -14.71
C GLY A 4 -10.28 12.07 -13.29
N GLN A 5 -11.03 11.05 -12.90
CA GLN A 5 -11.53 10.91 -11.53
C GLN A 5 -10.45 10.33 -10.60
N MET A 6 -10.10 11.05 -9.53
CA MET A 6 -9.27 10.53 -8.45
C MET A 6 -10.15 9.85 -7.39
N ILE A 7 -9.79 8.63 -6.99
CA ILE A 7 -10.47 7.86 -5.95
C ILE A 7 -9.47 7.60 -4.83
N LEU A 8 -9.81 8.03 -3.62
CA LEU A 8 -9.04 7.74 -2.41
C LEU A 8 -9.77 6.67 -1.60
N ILE A 9 -9.08 5.55 -1.34
CA ILE A 9 -9.60 4.44 -0.56
C ILE A 9 -8.79 4.33 0.73
N THR A 10 -9.47 4.32 1.87
CA THR A 10 -8.88 3.97 3.16
C THR A 10 -9.42 2.63 3.59
N THR A 11 -8.56 1.65 3.82
CA THR A 11 -8.95 0.31 4.28
C THR A 11 -7.89 -0.24 5.22
N HIS A 12 -8.33 -1.13 6.11
CA HIS A 12 -7.44 -2.01 6.87
C HIS A 12 -7.30 -3.39 6.19
N GLU A 13 -8.17 -3.69 5.23
CA GLU A 13 -8.18 -4.92 4.44
C GLU A 13 -7.64 -4.63 3.03
N LEU A 14 -6.35 -4.87 2.83
CA LEU A 14 -5.66 -4.58 1.56
C LEU A 14 -6.02 -5.57 0.45
N THR A 15 -6.22 -6.84 0.81
CA THR A 15 -6.46 -7.94 -0.14
C THR A 15 -7.73 -7.76 -0.98
N GLU A 16 -8.73 -7.03 -0.48
CA GLU A 16 -9.98 -6.80 -1.22
C GLU A 16 -9.82 -5.78 -2.35
N VAL A 17 -8.87 -4.85 -2.20
CA VAL A 17 -8.71 -3.70 -3.11
C VAL A 17 -7.43 -3.75 -3.92
N GLU A 18 -6.51 -4.66 -3.63
CA GLU A 18 -5.16 -4.74 -4.22
C GLU A 18 -5.14 -4.61 -5.76
N ASN A 19 -6.09 -5.23 -6.46
CA ASN A 19 -6.16 -5.23 -7.92
C ASN A 19 -6.70 -3.92 -8.52
N MET A 20 -7.11 -2.98 -7.69
CA MET A 20 -7.71 -1.70 -8.08
C MET A 20 -6.82 -0.49 -7.76
N LEU A 21 -5.66 -0.71 -7.14
CA LEU A 21 -4.80 0.35 -6.63
C LEU A 21 -3.63 0.61 -7.58
N ASP A 22 -3.48 1.87 -7.99
CA ASP A 22 -2.31 2.34 -8.74
C ASP A 22 -1.16 2.76 -7.78
N GLU A 23 -1.53 3.38 -6.65
CA GLU A 23 -0.63 3.90 -5.62
C GLU A 23 -1.09 3.48 -4.22
N ILE A 24 -0.12 3.33 -3.30
CA ILE A 24 -0.37 3.03 -1.89
C ILE A 24 0.35 4.00 -0.96
N VAL A 25 -0.25 4.15 0.21
CA VAL A 25 0.25 4.96 1.33
C VAL A 25 0.00 4.18 2.60
N PHE A 26 1.06 3.69 3.26
CA PHE A 26 0.96 3.00 4.55
C PHE A 26 1.19 3.99 5.69
N ILE A 27 0.24 4.05 6.62
CA ILE A 27 0.25 4.98 7.74
C ILE A 27 0.13 4.22 9.06
N HIS A 28 1.00 4.53 10.00
CA HIS A 28 0.96 3.98 11.35
C HIS A 28 1.34 5.07 12.36
N ASP A 29 0.57 5.20 13.45
CA ASP A 29 0.78 6.18 14.51
C ASP A 29 1.04 7.62 14.02
N GLY A 30 0.26 8.05 13.02
CA GLY A 30 0.37 9.38 12.41
C GLY A 30 1.63 9.58 11.56
N LYS A 31 2.41 8.53 11.30
CA LYS A 31 3.61 8.55 10.45
C LYS A 31 3.36 7.82 9.15
N LEU A 32 3.88 8.39 8.07
CA LEU A 32 3.98 7.71 6.79
C LEU A 32 5.10 6.67 6.87
N LEU A 33 4.75 5.39 6.74
CA LEU A 33 5.72 4.31 6.77
C LEU A 33 6.27 3.99 5.37
N LEU A 34 5.41 4.02 4.35
CA LEU A 34 5.77 3.71 2.97
C LEU A 34 4.78 4.35 2.00
N THR A 35 5.26 4.75 0.82
CA THR A 35 4.40 5.17 -0.29
C THR A 35 5.05 4.80 -1.62
N GLY A 36 4.22 4.54 -2.64
CA GLY A 36 4.69 4.30 -4.00
C GLY A 36 3.66 3.62 -4.88
N HIS A 37 4.01 3.44 -6.15
CA HIS A 37 3.23 2.65 -7.10
C HIS A 37 3.26 1.17 -6.74
N VAL A 38 2.10 0.52 -6.85
CA VAL A 38 1.95 -0.90 -6.50
C VAL A 38 2.90 -1.79 -7.31
N GLU A 39 2.98 -1.56 -8.63
CA GLU A 39 3.83 -2.34 -9.52
C GLU A 39 5.32 -2.23 -9.14
N THR A 40 5.81 -1.00 -8.96
CA THR A 40 7.20 -0.75 -8.56
C THR A 40 7.56 -1.42 -7.24
N LEU A 41 6.67 -1.36 -6.25
CA LEU A 41 6.92 -1.97 -4.95
C LEU A 41 7.01 -3.49 -5.04
N LYS A 42 6.10 -4.13 -5.79
CA LYS A 42 6.13 -5.58 -6.03
C LYS A 42 7.38 -6.02 -6.77
N GLU A 43 7.80 -5.26 -7.79
CA GLU A 43 9.00 -5.57 -8.58
C GLU A 43 10.29 -5.46 -7.76
N GLN A 44 10.39 -4.43 -6.90
CA GLN A 44 11.60 -4.19 -6.10
C GLN A 44 11.79 -5.21 -4.98
N THR A 45 10.69 -5.64 -4.34
CA THR A 45 10.76 -6.59 -3.22
C THR A 45 10.64 -8.03 -3.67
N ASN A 46 10.07 -8.27 -4.86
CA ASN A 46 9.65 -9.59 -5.34
C ASN A 46 8.67 -10.27 -4.36
N GLU A 47 7.84 -9.46 -3.69
CA GLU A 47 6.86 -9.89 -2.70
C GLU A 47 5.45 -9.34 -2.98
N SER A 48 4.44 -9.92 -2.32
CA SER A 48 3.08 -9.37 -2.35
C SER A 48 2.98 -8.10 -1.50
N LEU A 49 2.00 -7.23 -1.79
CA LEU A 49 1.78 -6.03 -0.97
C LEU A 49 1.51 -6.39 0.50
N MET A 50 0.88 -7.53 0.76
CA MET A 50 0.59 -7.99 2.11
C MET A 50 1.86 -8.30 2.90
N ASN A 51 2.87 -8.87 2.26
CA ASN A 51 4.15 -9.14 2.92
C ASN A 51 4.92 -7.83 3.17
N ILE A 52 4.95 -6.93 2.18
CA ILE A 52 5.54 -5.59 2.31
C ILE A 52 4.88 -4.83 3.47
N LEU A 53 3.55 -4.86 3.57
CA LEU A 53 2.80 -4.24 4.67
C LEU A 53 3.26 -4.79 6.01
N LYS A 54 3.30 -6.13 6.17
CA LYS A 54 3.73 -6.76 7.43
C LYS A 54 5.16 -6.35 7.81
N GLU A 55 6.10 -6.44 6.88
CA GLU A 55 7.50 -6.09 7.13
C GLU A 55 7.66 -4.63 7.58
N VAL A 56 6.94 -3.71 6.94
CA VAL A 56 6.97 -2.29 7.24
C VAL A 56 6.36 -1.98 8.62
N TYR A 57 5.25 -2.63 8.98
CA TYR A 57 4.63 -2.46 10.30
C TYR A 57 5.43 -3.13 11.43
N GLU A 58 6.02 -4.29 11.18
CA GLU A 58 6.94 -4.94 12.12
C GLU A 58 8.13 -4.04 12.42
N ARG A 59 8.77 -3.45 11.39
CA ARG A 59 9.87 -2.49 11.57
C ARG A 59 9.48 -1.23 12.33
N ALA A 60 8.24 -0.77 12.19
CA ALA A 60 7.76 0.44 12.87
C ALA A 60 7.43 0.20 14.35
N SER A 61 7.22 -1.05 14.75
CA SER A 61 6.85 -1.44 16.13
C SER A 61 8.07 -1.75 17.01
N VAL A 62 9.30 -1.61 16.48
CA VAL A 62 10.59 -1.88 17.15
C VAL A 62 11.31 -0.58 17.40
#